data_AF-A0A3G6RC09-F1
#
_entry.id   AF-A0A3G6RC09-F1
#
_cell.length_a   1.000
_cell.length_b   1.000
_cell.length_c   1.000
_cell.angle_alpha   90.00
_cell.angle_beta   90.00
_cell.angle_gamma   90.00
#
_symmetry.space_group_name_H-M   'P 1'
#
loop_
_entity.id
_entity.type
_entity.pdbx_description
1 polymer ?
#
loop_
_entity_poly.entity_id
_entity_poly.type
_entity_poly.pdbx_seq_one_letter_code
_entity_poly.pdbx_strand_id
1 'polypeptide(L)'
;MEKHTKNYLAFFPSHNGFYHCEICHKQATEIHHIQRRSEFGSKTKHLQDQIENLIALCRTCHEKAHANTLTKEYLTEVHQKNMQI
;
A
#
# COMPACT_ATOMS: atom_id res chain seq x y z
N MET A 1 -6.06 2.77 14.47
CA MET A 1 -5.21 2.34 13.33
C MET A 1 -5.67 0.97 12.89
N GLU A 2 -5.96 0.82 11.60
CA GLU A 2 -6.41 -0.44 11.03
C GLU A 2 -5.26 -1.46 10.98
N LYS A 3 -5.59 -2.76 10.87
CA LYS A 3 -4.60 -3.85 10.92
C LYS A 3 -3.53 -3.70 9.83
N HIS A 4 -3.95 -3.39 8.60
CA HIS A 4 -3.05 -3.20 7.47
C HIS A 4 -2.09 -2.01 7.70
N THR A 5 -2.57 -0.91 8.28
CA THR A 5 -1.71 0.24 8.63
C THR A 5 -0.63 -0.16 9.63
N LYS A 6 -0.98 -0.98 10.63
CA LYS A 6 -0.01 -1.49 11.61
C LYS A 6 1.04 -2.38 10.94
N ASN A 7 0.62 -3.29 10.05
CA ASN A 7 1.53 -4.17 9.32
C ASN A 7 2.52 -3.38 8.46
N TYR A 8 2.02 -2.38 7.74
CA TYR A 8 2.86 -1.50 6.92
C TYR A 8 3.90 -0.75 7.75
N LEU A 9 3.48 -0.14 8.86
CA LEU A 9 4.38 0.62 9.74
C LEU A 9 5.37 -0.28 10.50
N ALA A 10 4.99 -1.52 10.81
CA ALA A 10 5.90 -2.48 11.43
C ALA A 10 7.03 -2.88 10.49
N PHE A 11 6.77 -2.94 9.18
CA PHE A 11 7.79 -3.22 8.17
C PHE A 11 8.68 -1.99 7.87
N PHE A 12 8.11 -0.78 7.88
CA PHE A 12 8.82 0.48 7.67
C PHE A 12 8.94 1.31 8.97
N PRO A 13 9.78 0.90 9.94
CA PRO A 13 9.87 1.54 11.26
C PRO A 13 10.49 2.94 11.24
N SER A 14 11.15 3.34 10.15
CA SER A 14 11.79 4.67 10.01
C SER A 14 10.80 5.83 9.91
N HIS A 15 9.49 5.56 9.93
CA HIS A 15 8.45 6.57 9.79
C HIS A 15 8.00 7.08 11.17
N ASN A 16 8.78 8.01 11.73
CA ASN A 16 8.50 8.72 12.99
C ASN A 16 7.32 9.72 12.86
N GLY A 17 6.15 9.24 12.45
CA GLY A 17 4.89 10.00 12.40
C GLY A 17 4.42 10.39 11.00
N PHE A 18 5.28 10.30 9.97
CA PHE A 18 4.92 10.54 8.58
C PHE A 18 5.58 9.52 7.66
N TYR A 19 4.83 9.14 6.62
CA TYR A 19 5.30 8.27 5.57
C TYR A 19 5.04 8.92 4.21
N HIS A 20 5.89 8.63 3.23
CA HIS A 20 5.80 9.24 1.90
C HIS A 20 4.97 8.37 0.97
N CYS A 21 4.24 9.01 0.07
CA CYS A 21 3.55 8.35 -1.03
C CYS A 21 4.59 7.71 -1.93
N GLU A 22 4.49 6.40 -2.15
CA GLU A 22 5.48 5.65 -2.94
C GLU A 22 5.47 6.06 -4.43
N ILE A 23 4.42 6.77 -4.87
CA ILE A 23 4.24 7.21 -6.26
C ILE A 23 4.76 8.62 -6.50
N CYS A 24 4.48 9.56 -5.59
CA CYS A 24 4.78 10.99 -5.81
C CYS A 24 5.58 11.64 -4.68
N HIS A 25 5.98 10.86 -3.68
CA HIS A 25 6.79 11.27 -2.52
C HIS A 25 6.21 12.40 -1.65
N LYS A 26 4.98 12.84 -1.90
CA LYS A 26 4.23 13.71 -0.98
C LYS A 26 3.86 12.94 0.29
N GLN A 27 3.46 13.64 1.34
CA GLN A 27 2.95 13.00 2.55
C GLN A 27 1.78 12.06 2.19
N ALA A 28 1.94 10.78 2.53
CA ALA A 28 0.89 9.81 2.39
C ALA A 28 -0.06 9.90 3.58
N THR A 29 -1.34 9.67 3.28
CA THR A 29 -2.45 9.82 4.21
C THR A 29 -3.13 8.50 4.48
N GLU A 30 -3.01 7.55 3.54
CA GLU A 30 -3.74 6.28 3.54
C GLU A 30 -2.80 5.14 3.12
N ILE A 31 -3.02 3.96 3.67
CA ILE A 31 -2.39 2.71 3.20
C ILE A 31 -3.43 1.98 2.36
N HIS A 32 -3.10 1.74 1.10
CA HIS A 32 -3.99 1.15 0.12
C HIS A 32 -3.66 -0.33 -0.09
N HIS A 33 -4.69 -1.14 -0.33
CA HIS A 33 -4.51 -2.52 -0.78
C HIS A 33 -4.36 -2.54 -2.30
N ILE A 34 -3.19 -2.97 -2.82
CA ILE A 34 -2.91 -3.03 -4.26
C ILE A 34 -3.92 -3.97 -4.95
N GLN A 35 -4.08 -5.17 -4.42
CA GLN A 35 -5.16 -6.09 -4.77
C GLN A 35 -6.31 -5.97 -3.77
N ARG A 36 -7.53 -5.87 -4.31
CA ARG A 36 -8.73 -5.67 -3.49
C ARG A 36 -8.94 -6.87 -2.56
N ARG A 37 -9.36 -6.60 -1.31
CA ARG A 37 -9.63 -7.65 -0.31
C ARG A 37 -10.63 -8.71 -0.79
N SER A 38 -11.61 -8.32 -1.61
CA SER A 38 -12.62 -9.23 -2.18
C SER A 38 -12.06 -10.25 -3.16
N GLU A 39 -10.86 -10.03 -3.69
CA GLU A 39 -10.20 -10.98 -4.62
C GLU A 39 -9.46 -12.10 -3.88
N PHE A 40 -9.27 -11.96 -2.56
CA PHE A 40 -8.72 -13.01 -1.73
C PHE A 40 -9.83 -13.95 -1.27
N GLY A 41 -9.74 -15.22 -1.65
CA GLY A 41 -10.64 -16.27 -1.17
C GLY A 41 -10.36 -16.65 0.28
N SER A 42 -11.22 -17.49 0.88
CA SER A 42 -11.10 -17.89 2.29
C SER A 42 -9.73 -18.48 2.67
N LYS A 43 -9.08 -19.20 1.74
CA LYS A 43 -7.74 -19.81 1.95
C LYS A 43 -6.60 -18.78 1.88
N THR A 44 -6.76 -17.72 1.10
CA THR A 44 -5.73 -16.69 0.87
C THR A 44 -6.02 -15.38 1.61
N LYS A 45 -7.06 -15.33 2.44
CA LYS A 45 -7.46 -14.14 3.21
C LYS A 45 -6.34 -13.56 4.07
N HIS A 46 -5.40 -14.38 4.53
CA HIS A 46 -4.24 -13.93 5.31
C HIS A 46 -3.24 -13.11 4.47
N LEU A 47 -3.25 -13.24 3.15
CA LEU A 47 -2.39 -12.50 2.21
C LEU A 47 -2.87 -11.07 1.97
N GLN A 48 -4.15 -10.79 2.23
CA GLN A 48 -4.76 -9.49 1.91
C GLN A 48 -4.06 -8.33 2.66
N ASP A 49 -3.55 -8.57 3.88
CA ASP A 49 -2.94 -7.55 4.73
C ASP A 49 -1.41 -7.77 4.86
N GLN A 50 -0.80 -8.58 3.98
CA GLN A 50 0.65 -8.75 3.91
C GLN A 50 1.30 -7.51 3.30
N ILE A 51 2.56 -7.24 3.65
CA ILE A 51 3.23 -6.02 3.22
C ILE A 51 3.24 -5.91 1.69
N GLU A 52 3.43 -7.02 0.98
CA GLU A 52 3.46 -7.08 -0.48
C GLU A 52 2.16 -6.61 -1.16
N ASN A 53 1.04 -6.59 -0.43
CA ASN A 53 -0.25 -6.12 -0.93
C ASN A 53 -0.60 -4.71 -0.41
N LEU A 54 0.27 -4.05 0.34
CA LEU A 54 0.02 -2.77 0.99
C LEU A 54 0.93 -1.69 0.42
N ILE A 55 0.37 -0.55 0.04
CA ILE A 55 1.15 0.57 -0.50
C ILE A 55 0.74 1.89 0.17
N ALA A 56 1.71 2.72 0.52
CA ALA A 56 1.47 4.04 1.06
C ALA A 56 1.15 5.07 -0.03
N LEU A 57 -0.02 5.70 0.04
CA LEU A 57 -0.46 6.69 -0.94
C LEU A 57 -0.96 7.98 -0.28
N CYS A 58 -0.72 9.10 -0.96
CA CYS A 58 -1.46 10.34 -0.69
C CYS A 58 -2.87 10.25 -1.28
N ARG A 59 -3.80 11.07 -0.78
CA ARG A 59 -5.20 11.07 -1.21
C ARG A 59 -5.38 11.07 -2.73
N THR A 60 -4.63 11.92 -3.44
CA THR A 60 -4.71 12.03 -4.90
C THR A 60 -4.27 10.76 -5.62
N CYS A 61 -3.18 10.12 -5.18
CA CYS A 61 -2.73 8.85 -5.77
C CYS A 61 -3.67 7.70 -5.40
N HIS A 62 -4.23 7.72 -4.19
CA HIS A 62 -5.24 6.76 -3.76
C HIS A 62 -6.49 6.80 -4.65
N GLU A 63 -6.99 8.00 -4.97
CA GLU A 63 -8.12 8.15 -5.89
C GLU A 63 -7.79 7.68 -7.31
N LYS A 64 -6.57 7.95 -7.80
CA LYS A 64 -6.10 7.44 -9.10
C LYS A 64 -5.99 5.91 -9.13
N ALA A 65 -5.63 5.28 -8.02
CA ALA A 65 -5.62 3.82 -7.88
C ALA A 65 -7.06 3.26 -7.92
N HIS A 66 -8.01 3.86 -7.22
CA HIS A 66 -9.43 3.48 -7.30
C HIS A 66 -10.02 3.65 -8.70
N ALA A 67 -9.62 4.73 -9.39
CA ALA A 67 -9.99 4.99 -10.79
C ALA A 67 -9.29 4.06 -11.79
N ASN A 68 -8.43 3.13 -11.34
CA ASN A 68 -7.57 2.28 -12.17
C ASN A 68 -6.69 3.07 -13.16
N THR A 69 -6.40 4.34 -12.86
CA THR A 69 -5.42 5.15 -13.62
C THR A 69 -4.00 4.72 -13.27
N LEU A 70 -3.78 4.32 -12.01
CA LEU A 70 -2.59 3.59 -11.58
C LEU A 70 -2.95 2.11 -11.57
N THR A 71 -2.34 1.32 -12.45
CA THR A 71 -2.62 -0.11 -12.54
C THR A 71 -2.03 -0.87 -11.36
N LYS A 72 -2.60 -2.04 -11.05
CA LYS A 72 -2.13 -2.88 -9.94
C LYS A 72 -0.69 -3.34 -10.14
N GLU A 73 -0.33 -3.61 -11.39
CA GLU A 73 1.02 -4.02 -11.80
C GLU A 73 2.01 -2.89 -11.49
N TYR A 74 1.68 -1.67 -11.91
CA TYR A 74 2.51 -0.50 -11.64
C TYR A 74 2.68 -0.24 -10.13
N LEU A 75 1.58 -0.30 -9.37
CA LEU A 75 1.63 -0.14 -7.91
C LEU A 75 2.49 -1.23 -7.25
N THR A 76 2.37 -2.49 -7.71
CA THR A 76 3.20 -3.61 -7.25
C THR A 76 4.67 -3.36 -7.53
N GLU A 77 5.02 -2.97 -8.75
CA GLU A 77 6.41 -2.69 -9.14
C GLU A 77 7.02 -1.55 -8.33
N VAL A 78 6.26 -0.48 -8.10
CA VAL A 78 6.71 0.66 -7.30
C VAL A 78 6.94 0.23 -5.85
N HIS A 79 5.99 -0.51 -5.26
CA HIS A 79 6.10 -0.97 -3.88
C HIS A 79 7.27 -1.94 -3.69
N GLN A 80 7.45 -2.90 -4.61
CA GLN A 80 8.57 -3.83 -4.58
C GLN A 80 9.92 -3.13 -4.63
N LYS A 81 10.05 -2.06 -5.43
CA LYS A 81 11.27 -1.23 -5.45
C LYS A 81 11.49 -0.56 -4.10
N ASN A 82 10.44 -0.03 -3.49
CA ASN A 82 10.52 0.61 -2.17
C ASN A 82 10.90 -0.38 -1.05
N MET A 83 10.49 -1.65 -1.13
CA MET A 83 10.87 -2.70 -0.18
C MET A 83 12.33 -3.18 -0.31
N GLN A 84 12.98 -2.98 -1.47
CA GLN A 84 14.36 -3.42 -1.74
C GLN A 84 15.41 -2.36 -1.37
N ILE A 85 14.97 -1.18 -0.94
CA ILE A 85 15.81 -0.05 -0.52
C ILE A 85 16.07 -0.15 0.99
#